data_AF-A0A950ZR81-F1
#
_entry.id   AF-A0A950ZR81-F1
#
_cell.length_a   1.000
_cell.length_b   1.000
_cell.length_c   1.000
_cell.angle_alpha   90.00
_cell.angle_beta   90.00
_cell.angle_gamma   90.00
#
_symmetry.space_group_name_H-M   'P 1'
#
loop_
_entity.id
_entity.type
_entity.pdbx_description
1 polymer ?
#
loop_
_entity_poly.entity_id
_entity_poly.type
_entity_poly.pdbx_seq_one_letter_code
_entity_poly.pdbx_strand_id
1 'polypeptide(L)'
;MVRARQWLIDRRTSIQSIVRRRALVFEARRGSLTRSGATQGAATLDALLGEIQHGGYIALQVWRGLLMRVLHLIAGIALSDYDRRNRLFDAGEQVGVHILPVHFYSPVPVLRELSEETWRAYDLAGVDWRTDEQRALVRRLARWGPELIELASRPPGDTRTFAFDNPAFNSTDAAIYYSLIRECQPRQILEVGAGHSTLLSTHAAALNGTTVVDCIEPFPMQVLREKPNGLRRLIEQPVQTVPLDEFTRLEGGDILFIDCSHVARIGSDVNYLLLRVLPHLQDGVMVHVHDIFLPEEYPRQWVTEQKLFWSEQYVLHAFLMFNTTFRVLCSSHYLGNWFPDDIVSAFPFCVPPGGASLWFQRRATPA
;
A
#
# COMPACT_ATOMS: atom_id res chain seq x y z
N MET A 1 16.06 -15.70 -5.06
CA MET A 1 14.75 -16.37 -5.26
C MET A 1 14.04 -16.79 -3.96
N VAL A 2 14.72 -17.30 -2.93
CA VAL A 2 14.08 -17.70 -1.66
C VAL A 2 13.63 -16.49 -0.80
N ARG A 3 14.34 -15.36 -0.82
CA ARG A 3 14.00 -14.15 -0.04
C ARG A 3 12.82 -13.32 -0.58
N ALA A 4 12.59 -13.30 -1.90
CA ALA A 4 11.44 -12.64 -2.51
C ALA A 4 10.10 -13.33 -2.17
N ARG A 5 10.13 -14.66 -1.95
CA ARG A 5 8.97 -15.41 -1.44
C ARG A 5 8.69 -15.13 0.04
N GLN A 6 9.73 -14.90 0.84
CA GLN A 6 9.56 -14.58 2.26
C GLN A 6 8.93 -13.20 2.45
N TRP A 7 9.37 -12.19 1.67
CA TRP A 7 8.76 -10.85 1.64
C TRP A 7 7.25 -10.88 1.32
N LEU A 8 6.84 -11.74 0.38
CA LEU A 8 5.42 -11.95 0.03
C LEU A 8 4.61 -12.64 1.12
N ILE A 9 5.25 -13.54 1.88
CA ILE A 9 4.62 -14.25 3.01
C ILE A 9 4.42 -13.29 4.18
N ASP A 10 5.37 -12.41 4.46
CA ASP A 10 5.33 -11.51 5.61
C ASP A 10 4.24 -10.41 5.46
N ARG A 11 4.01 -9.88 4.25
CA ARG A 11 2.87 -8.97 3.96
C ARG A 11 1.50 -9.65 4.09
N ARG A 12 1.41 -10.95 3.77
CA ARG A 12 0.19 -11.75 3.96
C ARG A 12 -0.22 -11.80 5.44
N THR A 13 0.78 -11.79 6.33
CA THR A 13 0.59 -11.88 7.79
C THR A 13 0.15 -10.55 8.42
N SER A 14 0.61 -9.41 7.88
CA SER A 14 0.23 -8.07 8.35
C SER A 14 -1.25 -7.76 8.11
N ILE A 15 -1.76 -8.00 6.90
CA ILE A 15 -3.18 -7.80 6.55
C ILE A 15 -4.08 -8.84 7.25
N GLN A 16 -3.61 -10.09 7.39
CA GLN A 16 -4.34 -11.11 8.16
C GLN A 16 -4.41 -10.78 9.66
N SER A 17 -3.48 -10.00 10.23
CA SER A 17 -3.50 -9.65 11.65
C SER A 17 -4.68 -8.73 12.04
N ILE A 18 -5.11 -7.86 11.12
CA ILE A 18 -6.27 -6.97 11.29
C ILE A 18 -7.59 -7.77 11.22
N VAL A 19 -7.65 -8.77 10.33
CA VAL A 19 -8.82 -9.64 10.17
C VAL A 19 -8.90 -10.71 11.29
N ARG A 20 -7.77 -11.27 11.72
CA ARG A 20 -7.71 -12.29 12.80
C ARG A 20 -8.08 -11.75 14.17
N ARG A 21 -7.84 -10.46 14.47
CA ARG A 21 -8.26 -9.83 15.74
C ARG A 21 -9.79 -9.79 15.92
N ARG A 22 -10.57 -9.83 14.83
CA ARG A 22 -12.05 -9.97 14.89
C ARG A 22 -12.52 -11.42 15.03
N ALA A 23 -11.74 -12.41 14.62
CA ALA A 23 -12.13 -13.83 14.66
C ALA A 23 -11.79 -14.52 16.00
N LEU A 24 -10.76 -14.07 16.71
CA LEU A 24 -10.28 -14.67 17.97
C LEU A 24 -11.22 -14.48 19.18
N VAL A 25 -12.25 -13.64 19.07
CA VAL A 25 -13.30 -13.51 20.11
C VAL A 25 -14.30 -14.68 20.06
N PHE A 26 -14.34 -15.46 18.98
CA PHE A 26 -15.38 -16.47 18.75
C PHE A 26 -14.95 -17.93 19.02
N GLU A 27 -13.66 -18.24 19.03
CA GLU A 27 -13.17 -19.63 19.13
C GLU A 27 -12.76 -20.09 20.55
N ALA A 28 -12.89 -19.25 21.57
CA ALA A 28 -12.57 -19.60 22.96
C ALA A 28 -13.56 -20.57 23.65
N ARG A 29 -14.36 -21.36 22.91
CA ARG A 29 -15.46 -22.17 23.46
C ARG A 29 -15.48 -23.68 23.19
N ARG A 30 -14.44 -24.30 22.62
CA ARG A 30 -14.39 -25.79 22.54
C ARG A 30 -12.98 -26.37 22.70
N GLY A 31 -12.62 -26.73 23.93
CA GLY A 31 -11.83 -27.95 24.19
C GLY A 31 -12.75 -29.19 24.15
N SER A 32 -12.34 -30.44 24.24
CA SER A 32 -11.07 -31.18 24.27
C SER A 32 -11.46 -32.68 24.14
N LEU A 33 -10.52 -33.56 23.78
CA LEU A 33 -10.31 -34.95 24.31
C LEU A 33 -9.72 -35.95 23.29
N THR A 34 -9.08 -36.97 23.86
CA THR A 34 -7.88 -37.69 23.42
C THR A 34 -8.03 -39.23 23.41
N ARG A 35 -7.17 -39.93 22.64
CA ARG A 35 -6.62 -41.33 22.76
C ARG A 35 -7.60 -42.53 22.64
N SER A 36 -7.26 -43.76 22.22
CA SER A 36 -6.11 -44.43 21.56
C SER A 36 -6.50 -45.90 21.20
N GLY A 37 -6.05 -46.43 20.05
CA GLY A 37 -5.57 -47.83 19.83
C GLY A 37 -6.55 -49.02 19.72
N ALA A 38 -6.67 -49.63 18.53
CA ALA A 38 -6.91 -51.08 18.32
C ALA A 38 -6.65 -51.48 16.85
N THR A 39 -5.46 -51.98 16.55
CA THR A 39 -5.01 -52.41 15.22
C THR A 39 -5.21 -53.91 15.03
N GLN A 40 -6.24 -54.31 14.26
CA GLN A 40 -6.23 -55.45 13.31
C GLN A 40 -7.62 -55.77 12.70
N GLY A 41 -8.71 -55.17 13.20
CA GLY A 41 -9.98 -55.00 12.44
C GLY A 41 -10.04 -53.70 11.62
N ALA A 42 -9.02 -52.85 11.76
CA ALA A 42 -8.96 -51.51 11.20
C ALA A 42 -8.76 -51.50 9.67
N ALA A 43 -8.08 -52.48 9.08
CA ALA A 43 -7.77 -52.45 7.64
C ALA A 43 -9.01 -52.62 6.73
N THR A 44 -10.01 -53.37 7.16
CA THR A 44 -11.29 -53.54 6.43
C THR A 44 -12.28 -52.43 6.76
N LEU A 45 -12.27 -51.91 8.00
CA LEU A 45 -13.10 -50.77 8.39
C LEU A 45 -12.57 -49.45 7.80
N ASP A 46 -11.25 -49.25 7.72
CA ASP A 46 -10.61 -48.08 7.10
C ASP A 46 -10.75 -48.08 5.57
N ALA A 47 -10.84 -49.26 4.93
CA ALA A 47 -11.16 -49.37 3.52
C ALA A 47 -12.63 -49.01 3.23
N LEU A 48 -13.58 -49.50 4.04
CA LEU A 48 -15.00 -49.15 3.98
C LEU A 48 -15.26 -47.69 4.39
N LEU A 49 -14.60 -47.19 5.43
CA LEU A 49 -14.63 -45.78 5.83
C LEU A 49 -13.94 -44.90 4.79
N GLY A 50 -12.90 -45.40 4.13
CA GLY A 50 -12.24 -44.76 2.99
C GLY A 50 -13.17 -44.65 1.79
N GLU A 51 -13.90 -45.70 1.43
CA GLU A 51 -14.92 -45.67 0.37
C GLU A 51 -16.14 -44.81 0.74
N ILE A 52 -16.58 -44.81 2.00
CA ILE A 52 -17.66 -43.94 2.50
C ILE A 52 -17.19 -42.48 2.57
N GLN A 53 -15.93 -42.22 2.96
CA GLN A 53 -15.34 -40.88 2.93
C GLN A 53 -15.09 -40.40 1.50
N HIS A 54 -14.67 -41.29 0.58
CA HIS A 54 -14.47 -40.96 -0.83
C HIS A 54 -15.80 -40.74 -1.54
N GLY A 55 -16.80 -41.60 -1.30
CA GLY A 55 -18.18 -41.45 -1.77
C GLY A 55 -18.88 -40.23 -1.16
N GLY A 56 -18.65 -39.95 0.13
CA GLY A 56 -19.11 -38.75 0.82
C GLY A 56 -18.42 -37.48 0.32
N TYR A 57 -17.13 -37.54 0.01
CA TYR A 57 -16.37 -36.46 -0.61
C TYR A 57 -16.86 -36.19 -2.03
N ILE A 58 -17.07 -37.23 -2.84
CA ILE A 58 -17.64 -37.11 -4.19
C ILE A 58 -19.06 -36.55 -4.11
N ALA A 59 -19.91 -37.05 -3.20
CA ALA A 59 -21.25 -36.52 -2.98
C ALA A 59 -21.21 -35.04 -2.55
N LEU A 60 -20.29 -34.66 -1.65
CA LEU A 60 -20.09 -33.28 -1.22
C LEU A 60 -19.63 -32.38 -2.38
N GLN A 61 -18.76 -32.87 -3.27
CA GLN A 61 -18.32 -32.15 -4.47
C GLN A 61 -19.47 -31.99 -5.48
N VAL A 62 -20.30 -33.02 -5.67
CA VAL A 62 -21.49 -32.97 -6.52
C VAL A 62 -22.53 -31.99 -5.97
N TRP A 63 -22.82 -32.05 -4.66
CA TRP A 63 -23.72 -31.12 -3.97
C TRP A 63 -23.21 -29.69 -4.02
N ARG A 64 -21.90 -29.48 -3.82
CA ARG A 64 -21.25 -28.17 -3.98
C ARG A 64 -21.39 -27.65 -5.41
N GLY A 65 -21.16 -28.51 -6.41
CA GLY A 65 -21.34 -28.16 -7.82
C GLY A 65 -22.78 -27.77 -8.16
N LEU A 66 -23.75 -28.54 -7.66
CA LEU A 66 -25.18 -28.26 -7.84
C LEU A 66 -25.59 -26.95 -7.16
N LEU A 67 -25.18 -26.76 -5.89
CA LEU A 67 -25.40 -25.54 -5.14
C LEU A 67 -24.81 -24.33 -5.87
N MET A 68 -23.57 -24.42 -6.37
CA MET A 68 -22.97 -23.34 -7.14
C MET A 68 -23.78 -23.04 -8.40
N ARG A 69 -24.25 -24.04 -9.15
CA ARG A 69 -25.08 -23.81 -10.35
C ARG A 69 -26.41 -23.14 -10.00
N VAL A 70 -27.05 -23.55 -8.91
CA VAL A 70 -28.28 -22.92 -8.40
C VAL A 70 -28.01 -21.47 -7.99
N LEU A 71 -26.91 -21.21 -7.27
CA LEU A 71 -26.50 -19.85 -6.90
C LEU A 71 -26.21 -18.99 -8.13
N HIS A 72 -25.57 -19.53 -9.17
CA HIS A 72 -25.34 -18.81 -10.43
C HIS A 72 -26.66 -18.46 -11.12
N LEU A 73 -27.61 -19.40 -11.17
CA LEU A 73 -28.93 -19.15 -11.76
C LEU A 73 -29.70 -18.10 -10.97
N ILE A 74 -29.73 -18.21 -9.65
CA ILE A 74 -30.38 -17.25 -8.75
C ILE A 74 -29.71 -15.88 -8.87
N ALA A 75 -28.38 -15.81 -8.90
CA ALA A 75 -27.65 -14.56 -9.10
C ALA A 75 -27.97 -13.94 -10.47
N GLY A 76 -28.03 -14.74 -11.54
CA GLY A 76 -28.42 -14.26 -12.88
C GLY A 76 -29.84 -13.67 -12.90
N ILE A 77 -30.79 -14.27 -12.19
CA ILE A 77 -32.17 -13.77 -12.10
C ILE A 77 -32.28 -12.56 -11.13
N ALA A 78 -31.55 -12.57 -10.02
CA ALA A 78 -31.61 -11.52 -9.01
C ALA A 78 -30.85 -10.25 -9.43
N LEU A 79 -29.77 -10.39 -10.22
CA LEU A 79 -28.94 -9.28 -10.68
C LEU A 79 -29.36 -8.71 -12.04
N SER A 80 -30.27 -9.37 -12.76
CA SER A 80 -30.81 -8.89 -14.05
C SER A 80 -31.93 -7.87 -13.89
N ASP A 81 -32.63 -7.87 -12.76
CA ASP A 81 -33.64 -6.88 -12.41
C ASP A 81 -33.04 -5.76 -11.55
N TYR A 82 -33.33 -4.50 -11.90
CA TYR A 82 -32.74 -3.33 -11.25
C TYR A 82 -33.11 -3.25 -9.75
N ASP A 83 -34.39 -3.44 -9.42
CA ASP A 83 -34.88 -3.30 -8.04
C ASP A 83 -34.37 -4.43 -7.14
N ARG A 84 -34.37 -5.67 -7.65
CA ARG A 84 -33.80 -6.81 -6.92
C ARG A 84 -32.31 -6.63 -6.69
N ARG A 85 -31.56 -6.14 -7.67
CA ARG A 85 -30.13 -5.86 -7.53
C ARG A 85 -29.87 -4.83 -6.43
N ASN A 86 -30.63 -3.74 -6.40
CA ASN A 86 -30.45 -2.70 -5.38
C ASN A 86 -30.77 -3.24 -3.97
N ARG A 87 -31.86 -3.99 -3.82
CA ARG A 87 -32.17 -4.65 -2.53
C ARG A 87 -31.05 -5.60 -2.07
N LEU A 88 -30.44 -6.32 -3.01
CA LEU A 88 -29.32 -7.22 -2.69
C LEU A 88 -28.05 -6.45 -2.31
N PHE A 89 -27.79 -5.33 -2.98
CA PHE A 89 -26.71 -4.42 -2.62
C PHE A 89 -26.90 -3.90 -1.19
N ASP A 90 -28.08 -3.34 -0.88
CA ASP A 90 -28.40 -2.77 0.44
C ASP A 90 -28.28 -3.83 1.55
N ALA A 91 -28.80 -5.04 1.30
CA ALA A 91 -28.70 -6.15 2.25
C ALA A 91 -27.24 -6.61 2.46
N GLY A 92 -26.44 -6.62 1.39
CA GLY A 92 -25.00 -6.92 1.48
C GLY A 92 -24.26 -5.86 2.30
N GLU A 93 -24.55 -4.58 2.06
CA GLU A 93 -23.87 -3.47 2.70
C GLU A 93 -24.07 -3.50 4.23
N GLN A 94 -25.27 -3.85 4.70
CA GLN A 94 -25.57 -4.04 6.12
C GLN A 94 -24.68 -5.07 6.82
N VAL A 95 -24.13 -6.04 6.07
CA VAL A 95 -23.19 -7.05 6.58
C VAL A 95 -21.75 -6.82 6.14
N GLY A 96 -21.45 -5.66 5.55
CA GLY A 96 -20.10 -5.24 5.15
C GLY A 96 -19.63 -5.80 3.81
N VAL A 97 -20.53 -6.13 2.89
CA VAL A 97 -20.20 -6.68 1.57
C VAL A 97 -20.96 -5.94 0.46
N HIS A 98 -20.25 -5.43 -0.56
CA HIS A 98 -20.91 -4.91 -1.76
C HIS A 98 -21.17 -6.04 -2.75
N ILE A 99 -22.45 -6.27 -3.08
CA ILE A 99 -22.86 -7.24 -4.09
C ILE A 99 -23.24 -6.49 -5.36
N LEU A 100 -22.34 -6.50 -6.35
CA LEU A 100 -22.52 -5.86 -7.64
C LEU A 100 -22.30 -6.87 -8.77
N PRO A 101 -23.02 -6.75 -9.90
CA PRO A 101 -22.74 -7.56 -11.08
C PRO A 101 -21.34 -7.21 -11.64
N VAL A 102 -20.68 -8.21 -12.22
CA VAL A 102 -19.49 -7.97 -13.06
C VAL A 102 -19.95 -7.25 -14.32
N HIS A 103 -19.58 -5.97 -14.44
CA HIS A 103 -20.08 -5.10 -15.49
C HIS A 103 -19.02 -4.07 -15.90
N PHE A 104 -19.06 -3.58 -17.14
CA PHE A 104 -18.10 -2.60 -17.67
C PHE A 104 -18.18 -1.22 -17.00
N TYR A 105 -19.22 -0.94 -16.21
CA TYR A 105 -19.34 0.27 -15.39
C TYR A 105 -18.70 0.11 -14.00
N SER A 106 -18.23 -1.09 -13.66
CA SER A 106 -17.56 -1.35 -12.38
C SER A 106 -16.15 -0.74 -12.41
N PRO A 107 -15.70 -0.10 -11.32
CA PRO A 107 -14.30 0.29 -11.19
C PRO A 107 -13.35 -0.91 -10.98
N VAL A 108 -13.91 -2.08 -10.63
CA VAL A 108 -13.14 -3.32 -10.47
C VAL A 108 -12.96 -4.00 -11.83
N PRO A 109 -11.72 -4.27 -12.27
CA PRO A 109 -11.46 -4.87 -13.58
C PRO A 109 -11.93 -6.33 -13.66
N VAL A 110 -12.26 -6.76 -14.87
CA VAL A 110 -12.59 -8.16 -15.15
C VAL A 110 -11.30 -8.96 -15.30
N LEU A 111 -10.90 -9.67 -14.25
CA LEU A 111 -9.60 -10.35 -14.19
C LEU A 111 -9.28 -11.31 -15.34
N ARG A 112 -10.31 -11.95 -15.93
CA ARG A 112 -10.15 -12.87 -17.07
C ARG A 112 -9.83 -12.17 -18.40
N GLU A 113 -10.02 -10.85 -18.46
CA GLU A 113 -9.72 -10.02 -19.64
C GLU A 113 -8.31 -9.42 -19.57
N LEU A 114 -7.64 -9.50 -18.41
CA LEU A 114 -6.26 -9.05 -18.25
C LEU A 114 -5.31 -10.07 -18.88
N SER A 115 -4.37 -9.59 -19.69
CA SER A 115 -3.38 -10.41 -20.38
C SER A 115 -1.96 -10.11 -19.89
N GLU A 116 -0.96 -10.84 -20.39
CA GLU A 116 0.45 -10.49 -20.10
C GLU A 116 0.83 -9.10 -20.62
N GLU A 117 0.12 -8.59 -21.64
CA GLU A 117 0.35 -7.24 -22.17
C GLU A 117 0.01 -6.15 -21.14
N THR A 118 -1.00 -6.39 -20.29
CA THR A 118 -1.42 -5.45 -19.25
C THR A 118 -0.27 -5.09 -18.30
N TRP A 119 0.64 -6.02 -18.04
CA TRP A 119 1.72 -5.83 -17.06
C TRP A 119 3.00 -5.28 -17.68
N ARG A 120 3.00 -4.93 -18.97
CA ARG A 120 4.15 -4.27 -19.59
C ARG A 120 4.18 -2.81 -19.21
N ALA A 121 5.39 -2.29 -18.99
CA ALA A 121 5.60 -0.85 -18.90
C ALA A 121 5.08 -0.15 -20.15
N TYR A 122 4.42 1.00 -19.95
CA TYR A 122 3.86 1.81 -21.02
C TYR A 122 4.56 3.18 -21.12
N ASP A 123 4.32 3.88 -22.22
CA ASP A 123 4.91 5.20 -22.43
C ASP A 123 4.22 6.26 -21.56
N LEU A 124 5.01 7.08 -20.87
CA LEU A 124 4.53 8.22 -20.06
C LEU A 124 4.45 9.50 -20.91
N ALA A 125 3.91 9.38 -22.13
CA ALA A 125 3.79 10.49 -23.07
C ALA A 125 3.07 11.68 -22.43
N GLY A 126 3.67 12.87 -22.54
CA GLY A 126 3.16 14.10 -21.93
C GLY A 126 3.62 14.34 -20.49
N VAL A 127 4.32 13.40 -19.86
CA VAL A 127 4.95 13.61 -18.55
C VAL A 127 6.43 13.99 -18.74
N ASP A 128 6.83 15.13 -18.19
CA ASP A 128 8.25 15.49 -18.07
C ASP A 128 8.90 14.61 -16.98
N TRP A 129 9.40 13.43 -17.39
CA TRP A 129 9.87 12.40 -16.46
C TRP A 129 11.28 12.66 -15.90
N ARG A 130 12.11 13.47 -16.57
CA ARG A 130 13.38 13.98 -16.01
C ARG A 130 14.38 12.91 -15.54
N THR A 131 14.51 11.83 -16.32
CA THR A 131 15.32 10.65 -15.95
C THR A 131 16.74 10.99 -15.51
N ASP A 132 17.44 11.88 -16.23
CA ASP A 132 18.83 12.21 -15.89
C ASP A 132 18.93 12.98 -14.57
N GLU A 133 17.99 13.88 -14.27
CA GLU A 133 17.95 14.56 -12.98
C GLU A 133 17.57 13.63 -11.83
N GLN A 134 16.68 12.65 -12.05
CA GLN A 134 16.38 11.64 -11.04
C GLN A 134 17.64 10.83 -10.67
N ARG A 135 18.43 10.43 -11.66
CA ARG A 135 19.69 9.70 -11.44
C ARG A 135 20.75 10.57 -10.76
N ALA A 136 20.87 11.82 -11.19
CA ALA A 136 21.77 12.78 -10.56
C ALA A 136 21.38 13.06 -9.09
N LEU A 137 20.08 13.11 -8.80
CA LEU A 137 19.57 13.21 -7.44
C LEU A 137 20.01 12.02 -6.59
N VAL A 138 19.76 10.77 -7.02
CA VAL A 138 20.16 9.58 -6.23
C VAL A 138 21.66 9.54 -5.98
N ARG A 139 22.50 9.84 -6.99
CA ARG A 139 23.95 9.92 -6.81
C ARG A 139 24.35 10.97 -5.79
N ARG A 140 23.66 12.12 -5.73
CA ARG A 140 23.89 13.15 -4.71
C ARG A 140 23.50 12.65 -3.32
N LEU A 141 22.36 11.95 -3.21
CA LEU A 141 21.84 11.41 -1.96
C LEU A 141 22.72 10.30 -1.37
N ALA A 142 23.58 9.66 -2.17
CA ALA A 142 24.56 8.66 -1.72
C ALA A 142 25.44 9.12 -0.55
N ARG A 143 25.64 10.44 -0.38
CA ARG A 143 26.39 11.00 0.76
C ARG A 143 25.80 10.65 2.12
N TRP A 144 24.50 10.34 2.18
CA TRP A 144 23.79 9.91 3.38
C TRP A 144 23.81 8.37 3.58
N GLY A 145 24.42 7.63 2.65
CA GLY A 145 24.57 6.19 2.71
C GLY A 145 25.19 5.67 4.01
N PRO A 146 26.26 6.29 4.57
CA PRO A 146 26.83 5.85 5.85
C PRO A 146 25.84 5.88 7.03
N GLU A 147 25.03 6.93 7.17
CA GLU A 147 23.99 7.02 8.23
C GLU A 147 22.95 5.89 8.06
N LEU A 148 22.56 5.61 6.82
CA LEU A 148 21.59 4.55 6.50
C LEU A 148 22.16 3.13 6.69
N ILE A 149 23.44 2.90 6.40
CA ILE A 149 24.12 1.62 6.67
C ILE A 149 24.16 1.34 8.17
N GLU A 150 24.44 2.36 8.99
CA GLU A 150 24.38 2.24 10.44
C GLU A 150 22.97 1.86 10.91
N LEU A 151 21.95 2.56 10.40
CA LEU A 151 20.54 2.29 10.71
C LEU A 151 20.14 0.86 10.28
N ALA A 152 20.59 0.40 9.10
CA ALA A 152 20.33 -0.94 8.58
C ALA A 152 21.04 -2.06 9.36
N SER A 153 22.12 -1.72 10.08
CA SER A 153 22.88 -2.67 10.90
C SER A 153 22.31 -2.86 12.30
N ARG A 154 21.30 -2.06 12.70
CA ARG A 154 20.66 -2.18 14.02
C ARG A 154 19.86 -3.48 14.11
N PRO A 155 19.91 -4.20 15.25
CA PRO A 155 19.19 -5.45 15.39
C PRO A 155 17.67 -5.19 15.33
N PRO A 156 16.91 -6.06 14.65
CA PRO A 156 15.45 -5.98 14.70
C PRO A 156 14.97 -6.27 16.14
N GLY A 157 14.05 -5.46 16.67
CA GLY A 157 13.47 -5.74 17.98
C GLY A 157 12.78 -4.57 18.67
N ASP A 158 13.18 -3.33 18.39
CA ASP A 158 12.49 -2.17 18.94
C ASP A 158 11.41 -1.64 17.99
N THR A 159 10.16 -1.98 18.30
CA THR A 159 8.97 -1.48 17.59
C THR A 159 8.80 0.05 17.65
N ARG A 160 9.59 0.75 18.49
CA ARG A 160 9.59 2.20 18.61
C ARG A 160 10.53 2.90 17.63
N THR A 161 11.33 2.14 16.89
CA THR A 161 12.30 2.69 15.93
C THR A 161 12.07 2.12 14.55
N PHE A 162 12.52 2.87 13.53
CA PHE A 162 12.46 2.36 12.16
C PHE A 162 13.41 1.16 11.99
N ALA A 163 12.91 0.14 11.29
CA ALA A 163 13.69 -0.99 10.83
C ALA A 163 13.48 -1.16 9.31
N PHE A 164 14.56 -1.43 8.58
CA PHE A 164 14.47 -1.67 7.13
C PHE A 164 13.69 -2.94 6.78
N ASP A 165 13.71 -3.94 7.67
CA ASP A 165 12.90 -5.16 7.55
C ASP A 165 11.54 -4.95 8.22
N ASN A 166 10.76 -4.00 7.69
CA ASN A 166 9.39 -3.75 8.11
C ASN A 166 8.41 -4.12 6.97
N PRO A 167 7.15 -4.47 7.30
CA PRO A 167 6.22 -5.00 6.29
C PRO A 167 5.64 -3.95 5.33
N ALA A 168 5.83 -2.66 5.61
CA ALA A 168 5.11 -1.57 4.95
C ALA A 168 5.98 -0.73 4.01
N PHE A 169 7.17 -0.31 4.47
CA PHE A 169 8.00 0.70 3.81
C PHE A 169 9.34 0.11 3.38
N ASN A 170 9.51 -0.08 2.06
CA ASN A 170 10.66 -0.80 1.50
C ASN A 170 11.97 0.01 1.60
N SER A 171 13.10 -0.68 1.45
CA SER A 171 14.43 -0.10 1.69
C SER A 171 14.82 1.01 0.73
N THR A 172 14.43 0.91 -0.54
CA THR A 172 14.71 1.95 -1.55
C THR A 172 13.95 3.23 -1.24
N ASP A 173 12.67 3.12 -0.87
CA ASP A 173 11.83 4.25 -0.48
C ASP A 173 12.33 4.90 0.81
N ALA A 174 12.70 4.07 1.79
CA ALA A 174 13.29 4.52 3.04
C ALA A 174 14.61 5.28 2.81
N ALA A 175 15.51 4.74 1.99
CA ALA A 175 16.77 5.38 1.69
C ALA A 175 16.57 6.76 1.05
N ILE A 176 15.73 6.84 0.01
CA ILE A 176 15.46 8.10 -0.68
C ILE A 176 14.75 9.10 0.24
N TYR A 177 13.75 8.66 1.00
CA TYR A 177 13.00 9.54 1.91
C TYR A 177 13.90 10.12 2.99
N TYR A 178 14.64 9.26 3.70
CA TYR A 178 15.57 9.68 4.73
C TYR A 178 16.63 10.64 4.17
N SER A 179 17.25 10.29 3.04
CA SER A 179 18.28 11.13 2.43
C SER A 179 17.72 12.48 2.01
N LEU A 180 16.49 12.58 1.49
CA LEU A 180 15.85 13.85 1.16
C LEU A 180 15.60 14.71 2.41
N ILE A 181 15.14 14.12 3.52
CA ILE A 181 14.96 14.85 4.79
C ILE A 181 16.29 15.42 5.28
N ARG A 182 17.36 14.61 5.24
CA ARG A 182 18.70 15.02 5.67
C ARG A 182 19.33 16.06 4.74
N GLU A 183 19.09 15.92 3.44
CA GLU A 183 19.57 16.84 2.39
C GLU A 183 18.93 18.22 2.51
N CYS A 184 17.61 18.25 2.54
CA CYS A 184 16.82 19.46 2.39
C CYS A 184 16.57 20.16 3.72
N GLN A 185 16.67 19.42 4.84
CA GLN A 185 16.35 19.90 6.17
C GLN A 185 15.03 20.70 6.21
N PRO A 186 13.91 20.08 5.78
CA PRO A 186 12.62 20.75 5.74
C PRO A 186 12.29 21.34 7.11
N ARG A 187 11.67 22.52 7.15
CA ARG A 187 11.19 23.07 8.42
C ARG A 187 10.07 22.17 8.96
N GLN A 188 9.17 21.75 8.10
CA GLN A 188 8.05 20.88 8.43
C GLN A 188 7.91 19.71 7.45
N ILE A 189 7.61 18.54 8.01
CA ILE A 189 7.08 17.38 7.29
C ILE A 189 5.64 17.18 7.77
N LEU A 190 4.69 17.12 6.83
CA LEU A 190 3.30 16.73 7.09
C LEU A 190 3.04 15.39 6.42
N GLU A 191 2.83 14.33 7.21
CA GLU A 191 2.48 13.00 6.71
C GLU A 191 0.96 12.77 6.81
N VAL A 192 0.35 12.38 5.69
CA VAL A 192 -1.04 11.90 5.62
C VAL A 192 -0.99 10.40 5.42
N GLY A 193 -1.44 9.66 6.42
CA GLY A 193 -1.07 8.25 6.59
C GLY A 193 0.24 8.14 7.38
N ALA A 194 0.19 7.49 8.54
CA ALA A 194 1.32 7.44 9.46
C ALA A 194 1.62 6.02 9.96
N GLY A 195 2.89 5.68 10.05
CA GLY A 195 3.33 4.33 10.40
C GLY A 195 4.85 4.19 10.43
N HIS A 196 5.38 3.22 9.68
CA HIS A 196 6.82 2.96 9.64
C HIS A 196 7.62 4.11 8.99
N SER A 197 7.09 4.74 7.93
CA SER A 197 7.67 5.95 7.33
C SER A 197 7.85 7.06 8.36
N THR A 198 6.88 7.24 9.26
CA THR A 198 6.92 8.23 10.34
C THR A 198 8.08 8.00 11.30
N LEU A 199 8.35 6.74 11.68
CA LEU A 199 9.49 6.42 12.56
C LEU A 199 10.83 6.79 11.91
N LEU A 200 10.91 6.70 10.58
CA LEU A 200 12.08 7.10 9.82
C LEU A 200 12.19 8.63 9.72
N SER A 201 11.09 9.31 9.41
CA SER A 201 11.08 10.75 9.25
C SER A 201 11.33 11.47 10.57
N THR A 202 10.80 10.98 11.69
CA THR A 202 11.10 11.54 13.02
C THR A 202 12.54 11.28 13.43
N HIS A 203 13.13 10.14 13.07
CA HIS A 203 14.54 9.88 13.29
C HIS A 203 15.44 10.85 12.50
N ALA A 204 15.16 11.05 11.21
CA ALA A 204 15.88 12.03 10.38
C ALA A 204 15.69 13.46 10.88
N ALA A 205 14.47 13.82 11.30
CA ALA A 205 14.14 15.13 11.85
C ALA A 205 14.91 15.42 13.15
N ALA A 206 15.04 14.43 14.04
CA ALA A 206 15.83 14.56 15.25
C ALA A 206 17.32 14.82 14.96
N LEU A 207 17.87 14.25 13.87
CA LEU A 207 19.24 14.52 13.42
C LEU A 207 19.40 15.89 12.75
N ASN A 208 18.35 16.42 12.11
CA ASN A 208 18.34 17.79 11.62
C ASN A 208 18.23 18.82 12.75
N GLY A 209 17.57 18.47 13.86
CA GLY A 209 17.40 19.32 15.05
C GLY A 209 16.34 20.42 14.91
N THR A 210 16.07 20.92 13.71
CA THR A 210 15.08 21.98 13.43
C THR A 210 13.84 21.50 12.69
N THR A 211 13.91 20.34 12.04
CA THR A 211 12.77 19.74 11.34
C THR A 211 11.73 19.22 12.33
N VAL A 212 10.45 19.52 12.08
CA VAL A 212 9.34 18.95 12.84
C VAL A 212 8.46 18.07 11.97
N VAL A 213 7.94 16.97 12.55
CA VAL A 213 7.01 16.07 11.87
C VAL A 213 5.62 16.21 12.48
N ASP A 214 4.63 16.43 11.64
CA ASP A 214 3.21 16.35 11.97
C ASP A 214 2.56 15.23 11.16
N CYS A 215 1.62 14.51 11.76
CA CYS A 215 0.91 13.41 11.10
C CYS A 215 -0.61 13.61 11.15
N ILE A 216 -1.29 13.22 10.09
CA ILE A 216 -2.75 13.05 10.01
C ILE A 216 -3.02 11.56 9.77
N GLU A 217 -3.58 10.89 10.75
CA GLU A 217 -3.81 9.45 10.71
C GLU A 217 -5.02 9.09 11.58
N PRO A 218 -6.15 8.64 11.02
CA PRO A 218 -7.34 8.31 11.80
C PRO A 218 -7.17 7.08 12.71
N PHE A 219 -6.25 6.17 12.40
CA PHE A 219 -6.06 4.91 13.11
C PHE A 219 -4.58 4.61 13.45
N PRO A 220 -3.91 5.48 14.22
CA PRO A 220 -2.45 5.39 14.37
C PRO A 220 -2.01 4.17 15.17
N MET A 221 -0.81 3.70 14.84
CA MET A 221 -0.09 2.72 15.64
C MET A 221 0.14 3.25 17.07
N GLN A 222 0.14 2.35 18.06
CA GLN A 222 0.31 2.72 19.47
C GLN A 222 1.60 3.54 19.71
N VAL A 223 2.69 3.19 19.03
CA VAL A 223 3.96 3.93 19.12
C VAL A 223 3.80 5.41 18.76
N LEU A 224 2.97 5.76 17.78
CA LEU A 224 2.77 7.16 17.39
C LEU A 224 1.95 7.94 18.42
N ARG A 225 1.00 7.27 19.09
CA ARG A 225 0.29 7.85 20.24
C ARG A 225 1.22 8.12 21.43
N GLU A 226 2.29 7.34 21.58
CA GLU A 226 3.35 7.57 22.56
C GLU A 226 4.25 8.77 22.20
N LYS A 227 4.06 9.39 21.02
CA LYS A 227 4.81 10.55 20.51
C LYS A 227 6.32 10.34 20.51
N PRO A 228 6.87 9.55 19.56
CA PRO A 228 8.31 9.35 19.45
C PRO A 228 9.03 10.68 19.24
N ASN A 229 10.30 10.74 19.64
CA ASN A 229 11.11 11.94 19.48
C ASN A 229 11.13 12.39 18.00
N GLY A 230 10.87 13.67 17.76
CA GLY A 230 10.69 14.28 16.43
C GLY A 230 9.23 14.42 15.97
N LEU A 231 8.28 13.66 16.55
CA LEU A 231 6.85 13.83 16.27
C LEU A 231 6.28 14.98 17.11
N ARG A 232 5.95 16.10 16.46
CA ARG A 232 5.37 17.27 17.14
C ARG A 232 3.87 17.10 17.37
N ARG A 233 3.13 16.67 16.34
CA ARG A 233 1.66 16.56 16.41
C ARG A 233 1.14 15.33 15.67
N LEU A 234 0.14 14.71 16.26
CA LEU A 234 -0.65 13.63 15.67
C LEU A 234 -2.13 14.06 15.65
N ILE A 235 -2.71 14.14 14.46
CA ILE A 235 -4.10 14.51 14.22
C ILE A 235 -4.86 13.21 13.93
N GLU A 236 -5.58 12.69 14.92
CA GLU A 236 -6.35 11.44 14.82
C GLU A 236 -7.70 11.66 14.13
N GLN A 237 -7.67 12.04 12.84
CA GLN A 237 -8.85 12.35 12.04
C GLN A 237 -8.69 11.91 10.58
N PRO A 238 -9.79 11.60 9.86
CA PRO A 238 -9.75 11.47 8.41
C PRO A 238 -9.27 12.78 7.78
N VAL A 239 -8.37 12.69 6.79
CA VAL A 239 -7.77 13.88 6.18
C VAL A 239 -8.80 14.84 5.58
N GLN A 240 -9.93 14.31 5.10
CA GLN A 240 -11.02 15.10 4.51
C GLN A 240 -11.69 16.05 5.50
N THR A 241 -11.55 15.82 6.81
CA THR A 241 -12.11 16.71 7.85
C THR A 241 -11.09 17.70 8.39
N VAL A 242 -9.82 17.59 8.00
CA VAL A 242 -8.75 18.47 8.45
C VAL A 242 -8.80 19.79 7.67
N PRO A 243 -8.71 20.97 8.33
CA PRO A 243 -8.71 22.26 7.65
C PRO A 243 -7.63 22.38 6.58
N LEU A 244 -7.96 23.00 5.45
CA LEU A 244 -7.02 23.20 4.33
C LEU A 244 -5.77 24.00 4.75
N ASP A 245 -5.90 24.86 5.76
CA ASP A 245 -4.81 25.67 6.32
C ASP A 245 -3.64 24.84 6.87
N GLU A 246 -3.87 23.57 7.23
CA GLU A 246 -2.80 22.65 7.61
C GLU A 246 -1.83 22.35 6.46
N PHE A 247 -2.33 22.44 5.22
CA PHE A 247 -1.57 22.20 4.00
C PHE A 247 -1.05 23.51 3.37
N THR A 248 -1.83 24.58 3.38
CA THR A 248 -1.42 25.86 2.74
C THR A 248 -0.31 26.59 3.49
N ARG A 249 -0.06 26.21 4.76
CA ARG A 249 1.05 26.68 5.58
C ARG A 249 2.39 25.99 5.30
N LEU A 250 2.41 24.92 4.48
CA LEU A 250 3.67 24.32 4.04
C LEU A 250 4.37 25.28 3.09
N GLU A 251 5.63 25.56 3.34
CA GLU A 251 6.42 26.54 2.58
C GLU A 251 7.42 25.83 1.65
N GLY A 252 8.10 26.60 0.80
CA GLY A 252 9.12 26.07 -0.08
C GLY A 252 10.21 25.32 0.69
N GLY A 253 10.47 24.06 0.30
CA GLY A 253 11.40 23.17 1.00
C GLY A 253 10.75 22.24 2.03
N ASP A 254 9.50 22.49 2.45
CA ASP A 254 8.74 21.57 3.29
C ASP A 254 8.26 20.33 2.49
N ILE A 255 7.90 19.27 3.22
CA ILE A 255 7.46 18.00 2.65
C ILE A 255 5.99 17.73 3.02
N LEU A 256 5.19 17.44 2.00
CA LEU A 256 3.91 16.74 2.13
C LEU A 256 4.12 15.26 1.74
N PHE A 257 3.90 14.34 2.66
CA PHE A 257 3.96 12.91 2.42
C PHE A 257 2.55 12.33 2.39
N ILE A 258 2.20 11.60 1.34
CA ILE A 258 0.87 11.03 1.10
C ILE A 258 1.00 9.51 0.98
N ASP A 259 0.39 8.79 1.91
CA ASP A 259 0.26 7.34 1.93
C ASP A 259 -1.14 6.98 2.46
N CYS A 260 -2.13 7.17 1.59
CA CYS A 260 -3.55 7.17 1.97
C CYS A 260 -4.27 5.89 1.51
N SER A 261 -5.59 5.91 1.31
CA SER A 261 -6.34 4.69 0.95
C SER A 261 -6.04 4.13 -0.45
N HIS A 262 -5.30 4.86 -1.30
CA HIS A 262 -4.93 4.52 -2.70
C HIS A 262 -6.09 4.30 -3.68
N VAL A 263 -7.34 4.53 -3.26
CA VAL A 263 -8.53 4.36 -4.11
C VAL A 263 -9.19 5.71 -4.38
N ALA A 264 -9.14 6.13 -5.64
CA ALA A 264 -9.95 7.24 -6.12
C ALA A 264 -11.42 6.80 -6.25
N ARG A 265 -12.29 7.33 -5.40
CA ARG A 265 -13.75 7.10 -5.42
C ARG A 265 -14.50 8.30 -4.83
N ILE A 266 -15.82 8.31 -4.93
CA ILE A 266 -16.66 9.35 -4.33
C ILE A 266 -16.33 9.44 -2.83
N GLY A 267 -15.98 10.64 -2.37
CA GLY A 267 -15.61 10.92 -0.97
C GLY A 267 -14.24 10.40 -0.52
N SER A 268 -13.38 9.90 -1.43
CA SER A 268 -12.07 9.40 -1.04
C SER A 268 -11.09 10.50 -0.63
N ASP A 269 -10.15 10.11 0.24
CA ASP A 269 -8.97 10.89 0.62
C ASP A 269 -8.07 11.18 -0.57
N VAL A 270 -7.85 10.22 -1.48
CA VAL A 270 -7.12 10.41 -2.74
C VAL A 270 -7.67 11.60 -3.53
N ASN A 271 -8.98 11.63 -3.76
CA ASN A 271 -9.61 12.71 -4.51
C ASN A 271 -9.51 14.04 -3.76
N TYR A 272 -9.67 14.04 -2.44
CA TYR A 272 -9.48 15.24 -1.62
C TYR A 272 -8.03 15.77 -1.73
N LEU A 273 -7.03 14.90 -1.54
CA LEU A 273 -5.63 15.27 -1.59
C LEU A 273 -5.22 15.79 -2.97
N LEU A 274 -5.47 15.01 -4.03
CA LEU A 274 -5.03 15.36 -5.37
C LEU A 274 -5.81 16.54 -5.97
N LEU A 275 -7.12 16.64 -5.73
CA LEU A 275 -7.98 17.64 -6.39
C LEU A 275 -8.27 18.87 -5.54
N ARG A 276 -8.10 18.82 -4.21
CA ARG A 276 -8.38 19.94 -3.30
C ARG A 276 -7.14 20.42 -2.57
N VAL A 277 -6.23 19.54 -2.18
CA VAL A 277 -5.01 19.95 -1.44
C VAL A 277 -3.90 20.40 -2.39
N LEU A 278 -3.47 19.56 -3.33
CA LEU A 278 -2.31 19.86 -4.19
C LEU A 278 -2.39 21.23 -4.90
N PRO A 279 -3.55 21.68 -5.43
CA PRO A 279 -3.63 23.00 -6.08
C PRO A 279 -3.33 24.19 -5.17
N HIS A 280 -3.45 24.04 -3.85
CA HIS A 280 -3.27 25.12 -2.86
C HIS A 280 -1.92 25.09 -2.15
N LEU A 281 -1.04 24.12 -2.47
CA LEU A 281 0.30 24.08 -1.86
C LEU A 281 1.13 25.28 -2.28
N GLN A 282 2.02 25.76 -1.40
CA GLN A 282 2.94 26.83 -1.78
C GLN A 282 4.02 26.33 -2.76
N ASP A 283 4.60 27.28 -3.47
CA ASP A 283 5.70 27.03 -4.37
C ASP A 283 6.92 26.43 -3.63
N GLY A 284 7.56 25.44 -4.25
CA GLY A 284 8.71 24.76 -3.68
C GLY A 284 8.39 23.63 -2.69
N VAL A 285 7.12 23.43 -2.30
CA VAL A 285 6.72 22.27 -1.48
C VAL A 285 7.00 20.98 -2.24
N MET A 286 7.71 20.06 -1.59
CA MET A 286 7.95 18.71 -2.11
C MET A 286 6.81 17.79 -1.70
N VAL A 287 6.36 16.97 -2.64
CA VAL A 287 5.28 16.02 -2.43
C VAL A 287 5.80 14.61 -2.69
N HIS A 288 5.55 13.72 -1.74
CA HIS A 288 5.73 12.28 -1.87
C HIS A 288 4.36 11.62 -1.96
N VAL A 289 4.17 10.75 -2.94
CA VAL A 289 3.02 9.84 -2.99
C VAL A 289 3.54 8.41 -3.00
N HIS A 290 3.09 7.61 -2.04
CA HIS A 290 3.50 6.24 -1.86
C HIS A 290 2.63 5.26 -2.69
N ASP A 291 3.16 4.05 -2.87
CA ASP A 291 2.59 2.98 -3.70
C ASP A 291 2.28 3.36 -5.16
N ILE A 292 3.21 4.04 -5.82
CA ILE A 292 3.16 4.40 -7.25
C ILE A 292 4.18 3.60 -8.07
N PHE A 293 3.70 2.92 -9.11
CA PHE A 293 4.49 1.97 -9.92
C PHE A 293 4.73 2.42 -11.37
N LEU A 294 4.47 3.69 -11.69
CA LEU A 294 4.72 4.23 -13.03
C LEU A 294 6.18 3.99 -13.47
N PRO A 295 6.43 3.55 -14.73
CA PRO A 295 5.50 3.44 -15.87
C PRO A 295 4.77 2.07 -16.02
N GLU A 296 4.65 1.29 -14.95
CA GLU A 296 3.97 -0.01 -14.97
C GLU A 296 2.59 0.07 -14.31
N GLU A 297 1.82 -0.99 -14.50
CA GLU A 297 0.62 -1.24 -13.70
C GLU A 297 0.96 -1.61 -12.25
N TYR A 298 -0.04 -1.54 -11.35
CA TYR A 298 0.10 -2.08 -10.00
C TYR A 298 0.60 -3.54 -10.03
N PRO A 299 1.37 -4.03 -9.04
CA PRO A 299 1.92 -5.37 -9.08
C PRO A 299 0.86 -6.44 -9.35
N ARG A 300 1.07 -7.29 -10.37
CA ARG A 300 0.12 -8.33 -10.81
C ARG A 300 -0.49 -9.11 -9.64
N GLN A 301 0.34 -9.57 -8.73
CA GLN A 301 -0.05 -10.34 -7.55
C GLN A 301 -1.03 -9.58 -6.62
N TRP A 302 -0.92 -8.24 -6.52
CA TRP A 302 -1.86 -7.45 -5.73
C TRP A 302 -3.26 -7.49 -6.35
N VAL A 303 -3.34 -7.40 -7.68
CA VAL A 303 -4.61 -7.45 -8.42
C VAL A 303 -5.17 -8.87 -8.49
N THR A 304 -4.35 -9.87 -8.86
CA THR A 304 -4.81 -11.23 -9.14
C THR A 304 -4.93 -12.10 -7.89
N GLU A 305 -4.11 -11.93 -6.87
CA GLU A 305 -4.15 -12.76 -5.66
C GLU A 305 -4.78 -12.02 -4.47
N GLN A 306 -4.42 -10.75 -4.27
CA GLN A 306 -4.84 -9.98 -3.09
C GLN A 306 -6.14 -9.19 -3.32
N LYS A 307 -6.59 -9.04 -4.58
CA LYS A 307 -7.78 -8.27 -4.96
C LYS A 307 -7.70 -6.80 -4.53
N LEU A 308 -6.50 -6.23 -4.56
CA LEU A 308 -6.28 -4.80 -4.38
C LEU A 308 -6.48 -4.12 -5.74
N PHE A 309 -7.46 -3.21 -5.80
CA PHE A 309 -7.83 -2.46 -7.01
C PHE A 309 -7.62 -0.98 -6.77
N TRP A 310 -6.37 -0.61 -6.49
CA TRP A 310 -5.98 0.78 -6.30
C TRP A 310 -6.05 1.53 -7.62
N SER A 311 -6.28 2.84 -7.53
CA SER A 311 -6.52 3.70 -8.68
C SER A 311 -5.87 5.08 -8.57
N GLU A 312 -5.22 5.38 -7.45
CA GLU A 312 -4.51 6.64 -7.21
C GLU A 312 -3.46 6.93 -8.29
N GLN A 313 -2.68 5.93 -8.72
CA GLN A 313 -1.61 6.15 -9.71
C GLN A 313 -2.13 6.68 -11.05
N TYR A 314 -3.35 6.31 -11.46
CA TYR A 314 -3.91 6.78 -12.74
C TYR A 314 -4.34 8.24 -12.65
N VAL A 315 -4.91 8.65 -11.51
CA VAL A 315 -5.26 10.05 -11.25
C VAL A 315 -3.98 10.89 -11.14
N LEU A 316 -2.96 10.37 -10.47
CA LEU A 316 -1.67 11.04 -10.36
C LEU A 316 -0.94 11.14 -11.70
N HIS A 317 -0.96 10.08 -12.52
CA HIS A 317 -0.42 10.11 -13.87
C HIS A 317 -1.12 11.21 -14.69
N ALA A 318 -2.45 11.24 -14.73
CA ALA A 318 -3.21 12.28 -15.41
C ALA A 318 -2.92 13.69 -14.87
N PHE A 319 -2.71 13.83 -13.55
CA PHE A 319 -2.32 15.10 -12.94
C PHE A 319 -0.93 15.59 -13.40
N LEU A 320 0.01 14.69 -13.67
CA LEU A 320 1.35 15.02 -14.13
C LEU A 320 1.43 15.23 -15.65
N MET A 321 0.55 14.59 -16.43
CA MET A 321 0.48 14.78 -17.87
C MET A 321 0.24 16.25 -18.22
N PHE A 322 1.12 16.81 -19.06
CA PHE A 322 1.12 18.21 -19.51
C PHE A 322 1.17 19.25 -18.39
N ASN A 323 1.49 18.84 -17.17
CA ASN A 323 1.59 19.72 -16.02
C ASN A 323 2.97 20.36 -15.97
N THR A 324 3.00 21.68 -16.11
CA THR A 324 4.24 22.48 -16.02
C THR A 324 4.43 23.12 -14.65
N THR A 325 3.39 23.14 -13.81
CA THR A 325 3.42 23.70 -12.46
C THR A 325 4.09 22.75 -11.47
N PHE A 326 4.02 21.44 -11.69
CA PHE A 326 4.72 20.44 -10.88
C PHE A 326 5.83 19.77 -11.70
N ARG A 327 6.96 19.51 -11.06
CA ARG A 327 8.09 18.78 -11.68
C ARG A 327 8.34 17.49 -10.95
N VAL A 328 8.52 16.39 -11.71
CA VAL A 328 9.01 15.13 -11.14
C VAL A 328 10.41 15.33 -10.58
N LEU A 329 10.66 14.77 -9.40
CA LEU A 329 11.95 14.75 -8.72
C LEU A 329 12.58 13.37 -8.74
N CYS A 330 11.80 12.32 -8.45
CA CYS A 330 12.30 10.96 -8.31
C CYS A 330 11.14 9.95 -8.34
N SER A 331 11.27 8.87 -9.10
CA SER A 331 10.47 7.65 -8.93
C SER A 331 11.39 6.53 -8.47
N SER A 332 11.22 6.07 -7.24
CA SER A 332 12.06 5.00 -6.70
C SER A 332 11.81 3.68 -7.41
N HIS A 333 10.56 3.37 -7.77
CA HIS A 333 10.21 2.19 -8.57
C HIS A 333 10.91 2.23 -9.93
N TYR A 334 10.84 3.36 -10.63
CA TYR A 334 11.47 3.53 -11.94
C TYR A 334 13.00 3.41 -11.84
N LEU A 335 13.63 4.07 -10.86
CA LEU A 335 15.08 3.94 -10.69
C LEU A 335 15.48 2.53 -10.25
N GLY A 336 14.69 1.87 -9.39
CA GLY A 336 14.95 0.51 -8.94
C GLY A 336 14.86 -0.54 -10.06
N ASN A 337 13.98 -0.34 -11.04
CA ASN A 337 13.79 -1.28 -12.15
C ASN A 337 14.70 -0.97 -13.35
N TRP A 338 14.88 0.30 -13.73
CA TRP A 338 15.64 0.69 -14.93
C TRP A 338 17.08 1.12 -14.66
N PHE A 339 17.39 1.56 -13.43
CA PHE A 339 18.73 2.02 -13.04
C PHE A 339 19.18 1.40 -11.70
N PRO A 340 19.09 0.07 -11.53
CA PRO A 340 19.40 -0.59 -10.26
C PRO A 340 20.83 -0.32 -9.77
N ASP A 341 21.79 -0.16 -10.69
CA ASP A 341 23.18 0.15 -10.35
C ASP A 341 23.34 1.50 -9.65
N ASP A 342 22.55 2.52 -10.04
CA ASP A 342 22.57 3.83 -9.39
C ASP A 342 22.04 3.71 -7.93
N ILE A 343 21.02 2.87 -7.70
CA ILE A 343 20.47 2.60 -6.37
C ILE A 343 21.46 1.82 -5.50
N VAL A 344 22.01 0.71 -6.01
CA VAL A 344 22.95 -0.13 -5.25
C VAL A 344 24.25 0.63 -4.94
N SER A 345 24.73 1.46 -5.87
CA SER A 345 25.91 2.29 -5.65
C SER A 345 25.67 3.35 -4.57
N ALA A 346 24.48 3.95 -4.54
CA ALA A 346 24.14 4.94 -3.51
C ALA A 346 23.84 4.29 -2.14
N PHE A 347 23.15 3.14 -2.16
CA PHE A 347 22.59 2.48 -0.99
C PHE A 347 22.78 0.94 -1.08
N PRO A 348 23.97 0.40 -0.73
CA PRO A 348 24.32 -1.00 -0.95
C PRO A 348 23.46 -2.04 -0.21
N PHE A 349 22.69 -1.62 0.79
CA PHE A 349 21.76 -2.48 1.53
C PHE A 349 20.37 -2.59 0.86
N CYS A 350 20.09 -1.79 -0.17
CA CYS A 350 18.87 -1.89 -0.95
C CYS A 350 18.90 -3.12 -1.87
N VAL A 351 17.75 -3.73 -2.12
CA VAL A 351 17.63 -4.92 -2.98
C VAL A 351 16.64 -4.63 -4.11
N PRO A 352 17.10 -4.06 -5.23
CA PRO A 352 16.25 -3.84 -6.41
C PRO A 352 15.90 -5.17 -7.13
N PRO A 353 14.83 -5.22 -7.94
CA PRO A 353 13.85 -4.15 -8.15
C PRO A 353 13.04 -3.89 -6.88
N GLY A 354 12.68 -2.63 -6.67
CA GLY A 354 12.03 -2.17 -5.44
C GLY A 354 11.74 -0.67 -5.50
N GLY A 355 11.07 -0.18 -4.46
CA GLY A 355 10.53 1.17 -4.42
C GLY A 355 9.12 1.25 -4.98
N ALA A 356 8.33 2.16 -4.45
CA ALA A 356 6.99 2.49 -4.90
C ALA A 356 6.65 3.95 -4.57
N SER A 357 7.64 4.83 -4.58
CA SER A 357 7.48 6.23 -4.19
C SER A 357 7.69 7.15 -5.37
N LEU A 358 6.73 8.05 -5.60
CA LEU A 358 6.85 9.12 -6.57
C LEU A 358 6.97 10.47 -5.86
N TRP A 359 8.07 11.16 -6.15
CA TRP A 359 8.38 12.49 -5.66
C TRP A 359 8.21 13.51 -6.77
N PHE A 360 7.53 14.60 -6.45
CA PHE A 360 7.41 15.77 -7.31
C PHE A 360 7.37 17.05 -6.47
N GLN A 361 7.52 18.20 -7.11
CA GLN A 361 7.60 19.48 -6.41
C GLN A 361 6.83 20.54 -7.19
N ARG A 362 6.07 21.38 -6.46
CA ARG A 362 5.49 22.58 -7.06
C ARG A 362 6.62 23.53 -7.46
N ARG A 363 6.70 23.90 -8.74
CA ARG A 363 7.70 24.85 -9.24
C ARG A 363 7.45 26.22 -8.61
N ALA A 364 8.53 26.95 -8.37
CA ALA A 364 8.40 28.38 -8.09
C ALA A 364 7.81 29.07 -9.32
N THR A 365 6.74 29.83 -9.11
CA THR A 365 6.22 30.76 -10.09
C THR A 365 7.34 31.76 -10.38
N PRO A 366 7.79 31.90 -11.64
CA PRO A 366 8.73 32.96 -11.99
C PRO A 366 8.12 34.30 -11.55
N ALA A 367 8.86 35.04 -10.73
CA ALA A 367 8.43 36.35 -10.23
C ALA A 367 8.24 37.37 -11.36
#